data_AF-J9FTI5-F1
#
_entry.id   AF-J9FTI5-F1
#
_cell.length_a   1.000
_cell.length_b   1.000
_cell.length_c   1.000
_cell.angle_alpha   90.00
_cell.angle_beta   90.00
_cell.angle_gamma   90.00
#
_symmetry.space_group_name_H-M   'P 1'
#
loop_
_entity.id
_entity.type
_entity.pdbx_description
1 polymer ?
#
loop_
_entity_poly.entity_id
_entity_poly.type
_entity_poly.pdbx_seq_one_letter_code
_entity_poly.pdbx_strand_id
1 'polypeptide(L)'
;MPATEVLTTETLCAPSKTMVAGCLLFLTDKVVHVQYIAANDLGCEIGALDWLFDQLIQDAQVSAEHVPFFDFGISTETGGQVLNGGLIFQKEGFGARAICYDTYAIQS
;
A
#
# COMPACT_ATOMS: atom_id res chain seq x y z
N MET A 1 0.56 -25.98 1.00
CA MET A 1 -0.81 -25.41 0.87
C MET A 1 -0.70 -24.27 -0.14
N PRO A 2 -1.63 -24.09 -1.09
CA PRO A 2 -1.57 -22.90 -1.94
C PRO A 2 -1.69 -21.67 -1.04
N ALA A 3 -0.86 -20.66 -1.27
CA ALA A 3 -0.93 -19.39 -0.55
C ALA A 3 -2.33 -18.83 -0.70
N THR A 4 -2.98 -18.45 0.40
CA THR A 4 -4.34 -17.93 0.34
C THR A 4 -4.25 -16.49 -0.13
N GLU A 5 -4.54 -16.24 -1.40
CA GLU A 5 -4.66 -14.88 -1.93
C GLU A 5 -6.02 -14.31 -1.51
N VAL A 6 -6.00 -13.32 -0.61
CA VAL A 6 -7.21 -12.64 -0.16
C VAL A 6 -7.21 -11.21 -0.67
N LEU A 7 -8.32 -10.79 -1.27
CA LEU A 7 -8.59 -9.41 -1.62
C LEU A 7 -9.48 -8.78 -0.56
N THR A 8 -9.03 -7.69 0.06
CA THR A 8 -9.83 -6.95 1.06
C THR A 8 -9.79 -5.44 0.84
N THR A 9 -10.80 -4.75 1.34
CA THR A 9 -10.89 -3.28 1.34
C THR A 9 -10.88 -2.77 2.76
N GLU A 10 -9.94 -1.87 3.06
CA GLU A 10 -9.84 -1.22 4.36
C GLU A 10 -10.26 0.24 4.21
N THR A 11 -11.22 0.68 5.03
CA THR A 11 -11.83 2.01 4.89
C THR A 11 -11.87 2.74 6.21
N LEU A 12 -11.66 4.04 6.17
CA LEU A 12 -11.76 4.93 7.31
C LEU A 12 -12.95 5.86 7.15
N CYS A 13 -13.80 5.90 8.18
CA CYS A 13 -14.96 6.77 8.24
C CYS A 13 -14.79 7.83 9.34
N ALA A 14 -15.16 9.07 9.03
CA ALA A 14 -15.29 10.13 10.03
C ALA A 14 -16.43 9.80 11.03
N PRO A 15 -16.51 10.49 12.19
CA PRO A 15 -17.61 10.32 13.14
C PRO A 15 -19.01 10.53 12.55
N SER A 16 -19.11 11.32 11.47
CA SER A 16 -20.33 11.52 10.68
C SER A 16 -20.77 10.29 9.86
N LYS A 17 -20.01 9.20 9.89
CA LYS A 17 -20.12 8.00 9.02
C LYS A 17 -19.84 8.25 7.54
N THR A 18 -19.20 9.37 7.22
CA THR A 18 -18.70 9.64 5.87
C THR A 18 -17.37 8.93 5.68
N MET A 19 -17.23 8.15 4.61
CA MET A 19 -15.93 7.56 4.24
C MET A 19 -14.97 8.66 3.80
N VAL A 20 -13.78 8.69 4.40
CA VAL A 20 -12.76 9.73 4.16
C VAL A 20 -11.51 9.19 3.50
N ALA A 21 -11.20 7.91 3.68
CA ALA A 21 -10.09 7.23 3.04
C ALA A 21 -10.35 5.73 2.90
N GLY A 22 -9.59 5.08 2.02
CA GLY A 22 -9.54 3.63 1.96
C GLY A 22 -8.50 3.10 0.98
N CYS A 23 -8.22 1.81 1.10
CA CYS A 23 -7.33 1.10 0.21
C CYS A 23 -7.82 -0.30 -0.13
N LEU A 24 -7.41 -0.79 -1.30
CA LEU A 24 -7.58 -2.19 -1.72
C LEU A 24 -6.28 -2.95 -1.49
N LEU A 25 -6.35 -4.08 -0.79
CA LEU A 25 -5.20 -4.88 -0.42
C LEU A 25 -5.26 -6.27 -1.07
N PHE A 26 -4.15 -6.72 -1.64
CA PHE A 26 -3.89 -8.12 -1.95
C PHE A 26 -3.01 -8.72 -0.88
N LEU A 27 -3.50 -9.78 -0.24
CA LEU A 27 -2.84 -10.43 0.88
C LEU A 27 -2.33 -11.81 0.45
N THR A 28 -1.10 -12.11 0.82
CA THR A 28 -0.51 -13.45 0.75
C THR A 28 0.16 -13.76 2.09
N ASP A 29 0.62 -15.00 2.27
CA ASP A 29 1.36 -15.41 3.47
C ASP A 29 2.63 -14.56 3.74
N LYS A 30 3.12 -13.79 2.75
CA LYS A 30 4.39 -13.04 2.83
C LYS A 30 4.26 -11.54 2.56
N VAL A 31 3.18 -11.10 1.92
CA VAL A 31 3.08 -9.74 1.39
C VAL A 31 1.68 -9.19 1.61
N VAL A 32 1.63 -7.97 2.13
CA VAL A 32 0.45 -7.09 2.12
C VAL A 32 0.69 -6.05 1.03
N HIS A 33 0.07 -6.22 -0.12
CA HIS A 33 0.25 -5.34 -1.28
C HIS A 33 -0.90 -4.35 -1.38
N VAL A 34 -0.59 -3.06 -1.36
CA VAL A 34 -1.56 -1.96 -1.51
C VAL A 34 -1.77 -1.67 -3.00
N GLN A 35 -2.91 -2.11 -3.54
CA GLN A 35 -3.20 -1.94 -4.97
C GLN A 35 -3.76 -0.57 -5.32
N TYR A 36 -4.72 -0.10 -4.52
CA TYR A 36 -5.38 1.19 -4.73
C TYR A 36 -5.48 1.94 -3.42
N ILE A 37 -5.36 3.26 -3.50
CA ILE A 37 -5.41 4.19 -2.38
C ILE A 37 -6.29 5.35 -2.81
N ALA A 38 -7.22 5.76 -1.95
CA ALA A 38 -8.03 6.95 -2.16
C ALA A 38 -8.32 7.66 -0.85
N ALA A 39 -8.36 8.99 -0.91
CA ALA A 39 -8.88 9.85 0.14
C ALA A 39 -9.65 11.00 -0.50
N ASN A 40 -10.67 11.50 0.20
CA ASN A 40 -11.34 12.74 -0.18
C ASN A 40 -10.65 13.95 0.46
N ASP A 41 -11.10 15.17 0.12
CA ASP A 41 -10.51 16.41 0.61
C ASP A 41 -10.38 16.46 2.14
N LEU A 42 -11.45 16.05 2.84
CA LEU A 42 -11.45 15.96 4.31
C LEU A 42 -10.41 14.95 4.81
N GLY A 43 -10.33 13.78 4.18
CA GLY A 43 -9.35 12.76 4.52
C GLY A 43 -7.91 13.23 4.33
N CYS A 44 -7.64 13.97 3.26
CA CYS A 44 -6.34 14.59 3.03
C CYS A 44 -6.03 15.65 4.10
N GLU A 45 -7.00 16.48 4.48
CA GLU A 45 -6.83 17.54 5.49
C GLU A 45 -6.50 16.97 6.88
N ILE A 46 -7.15 15.87 7.27
CA ILE A 46 -6.98 15.29 8.62
C ILE A 46 -5.88 14.22 8.72
N GLY A 47 -5.16 13.92 7.64
CA GLY A 47 -4.15 12.85 7.62
C GLY A 47 -4.76 11.45 7.73
N ALA A 48 -5.93 11.23 7.14
CA ALA A 48 -6.67 9.97 7.24
C ALA A 48 -5.88 8.76 6.72
N LEU A 49 -5.14 8.94 5.62
CA LEU A 49 -4.29 7.88 5.07
C LEU A 49 -3.10 7.57 5.97
N ASP A 50 -2.54 8.57 6.66
CA ASP A 50 -1.42 8.36 7.55
C ASP A 50 -1.82 7.47 8.72
N TRP A 51 -2.98 7.76 9.32
CA TRP A 51 -3.56 6.91 10.35
C TRP A 51 -3.90 5.51 9.82
N LEU A 52 -4.52 5.42 8.64
CA LEU A 52 -4.88 4.13 8.06
C LEU A 52 -3.65 3.25 7.84
N PHE A 53 -2.57 3.79 7.26
CA PHE A 53 -1.35 3.01 7.02
C PHE A 53 -0.61 2.66 8.31
N ASP A 54 -0.60 3.54 9.31
CA ASP A 54 -0.05 3.22 10.62
C ASP A 54 -0.71 1.96 11.23
N GLN A 55 -2.05 1.89 11.17
CA GLN A 55 -2.79 0.72 11.63
C GLN A 55 -2.53 -0.52 10.79
N LEU A 56 -2.57 -0.41 9.46
CA LEU A 56 -2.37 -1.56 8.57
C LEU A 56 -0.96 -2.15 8.69
N ILE A 57 0.06 -1.32 8.88
CA ILE A 57 1.44 -1.78 9.08
C ILE A 57 1.55 -2.50 10.43
N GLN A 58 0.95 -1.96 11.50
CA GLN A 58 0.94 -2.61 12.81
C GLN A 58 0.20 -3.96 12.77
N ASP A 59 -0.98 -4.00 12.13
CA ASP A 59 -1.78 -5.21 12.00
C ASP A 59 -1.03 -6.28 11.18
N ALA A 60 -0.35 -5.88 10.10
CA ALA A 60 0.48 -6.78 9.30
C ALA A 60 1.65 -7.36 10.13
N GLN A 61 2.24 -6.59 11.03
CA GLN A 61 3.32 -7.06 11.91
C GLN A 61 2.84 -8.05 12.98
N VAL A 62 1.63 -7.86 13.51
CA VAL A 62 1.08 -8.69 14.60
C VAL A 62 0.42 -9.97 14.07
N SER A 63 -0.22 -9.92 12.91
CA SER A 63 -1.04 -11.04 12.38
C SER A 63 -0.24 -12.18 11.76
N ALA A 64 1.02 -11.95 11.41
CA ALA A 64 1.80 -12.90 10.65
C ALA A 64 2.80 -13.68 11.53
N GLU A 65 2.94 -14.99 11.26
CA GLU A 65 3.96 -15.83 11.89
C GLU A 65 5.39 -15.33 11.58
N HIS A 66 5.55 -14.63 10.46
CA HIS A 66 6.77 -13.96 10.01
C HIS A 66 6.41 -12.54 9.57
N VAL A 67 7.25 -11.53 9.84
CA VAL A 67 6.98 -10.14 9.42
C VAL A 67 6.77 -10.09 7.89
N PRO A 68 5.56 -9.75 7.39
CA PRO A 68 5.28 -9.73 5.98
C PRO A 68 5.90 -8.46 5.37
N PHE A 69 6.23 -8.52 4.08
CA PHE A 69 6.55 -7.32 3.33
C PHE A 69 5.29 -6.47 3.18
N PHE A 70 5.35 -5.21 3.61
CA PHE A 70 4.32 -4.23 3.31
C PHE A 70 4.72 -3.50 2.03
N ASP A 71 3.98 -3.75 0.95
CA ASP A 71 4.33 -3.29 -0.40
C ASP A 71 3.35 -2.21 -0.87
N PHE A 72 3.88 -0.99 -1.07
CA PHE A 72 3.15 0.16 -1.58
C PHE A 72 3.14 0.25 -3.13
N GLY A 73 3.70 -0.75 -3.81
CA GLY A 73 3.79 -0.79 -5.28
C GLY A 73 4.84 0.17 -5.86
N ILE A 74 4.79 0.37 -7.18
CA ILE A 74 5.80 1.13 -7.93
C ILE A 74 5.80 2.63 -7.61
N SER A 75 6.97 3.24 -7.61
CA SER A 75 7.15 4.70 -7.51
C SER A 75 7.69 5.29 -8.81
N THR A 76 7.43 4.63 -9.94
CA THR A 76 8.01 4.94 -11.24
C THR A 76 6.95 5.17 -12.31
N GLU A 77 7.31 5.94 -13.31
CA GLU A 77 6.55 6.23 -14.53
C GLU A 77 7.27 5.65 -15.75
N THR A 78 6.62 5.74 -16.92
CA THR A 78 7.19 5.32 -18.22
C THR A 78 7.73 3.87 -18.16
N GLY A 79 6.98 2.98 -17.53
CA GLY A 79 7.36 1.57 -17.39
C GLY A 79 8.63 1.33 -16.57
N GLY A 80 8.93 2.18 -15.58
CA GLY A 80 10.07 1.98 -14.69
C GLY A 80 11.27 2.91 -14.95
N GLN A 81 11.25 3.69 -16.03
CA GLN A 81 12.41 4.48 -16.46
C GLN A 81 12.54 5.83 -15.75
N VAL A 82 11.44 6.35 -15.21
CA VAL A 82 11.41 7.67 -14.56
C VAL A 82 10.93 7.47 -13.12
N LEU A 83 11.68 7.98 -12.14
CA LEU A 83 11.27 7.97 -10.74
C LEU A 83 10.26 9.11 -10.50
N ASN A 84 9.11 8.78 -9.94
CA ASN A 84 8.16 9.77 -9.45
C ASN A 84 8.57 10.19 -8.02
N GLY A 85 9.14 11.39 -7.91
CA GLY A 85 9.63 11.96 -6.66
C GLY A 85 8.55 12.14 -5.58
N GLY A 86 7.31 12.44 -5.96
CA GLY A 86 6.21 12.60 -5.02
C GLY A 86 5.78 11.27 -4.40
N LEU A 87 5.64 10.23 -5.23
CA LEU A 87 5.26 8.89 -4.78
C LEU A 87 6.32 8.26 -3.90
N ILE A 88 7.60 8.38 -4.25
CA ILE A 88 8.67 7.84 -3.39
C ILE A 88 8.74 8.59 -2.06
N PHE A 89 8.67 9.92 -2.08
CA PHE A 89 8.67 10.74 -0.86
C PHE A 89 7.52 10.37 0.08
N GLN A 90 6.31 10.20 -0.46
CA GLN A 90 5.14 9.79 0.32
C GLN A 90 5.35 8.42 0.99
N LYS A 91 5.86 7.43 0.24
CA LYS A 91 6.07 6.07 0.77
C LYS A 91 7.19 6.01 1.79
N GLU A 92 8.28 6.75 1.56
CA GLU A 92 9.37 6.90 2.53
C GLU A 92 8.88 7.54 3.84
N GLY A 93 7.86 8.40 3.78
CA GLY A 93 7.17 8.94 4.95
C GLY A 93 6.58 7.88 5.87
N PHE A 94 6.20 6.70 5.34
CA PHE A 94 5.73 5.55 6.12
C PHE A 94 6.85 4.57 6.50
N GLY A 95 8.11 4.92 6.28
CA GLY A 95 9.27 4.07 6.54
C GLY A 95 9.56 3.04 5.46
N ALA A 96 8.92 3.15 4.29
CA ALA A 96 9.20 2.26 3.16
C ALA A 96 10.61 2.51 2.58
N ARG A 97 11.13 1.52 1.84
CA ARG A 97 12.39 1.61 1.11
C ARG A 97 12.19 1.16 -0.33
N ALA A 98 12.84 1.83 -1.27
CA ALA A 98 12.79 1.46 -2.68
C ALA A 98 13.69 0.24 -2.99
N ILE A 99 13.22 -0.62 -3.90
CA ILE A 99 13.95 -1.75 -4.46
C ILE A 99 13.84 -1.66 -6.00
N CYS A 100 14.94 -1.92 -6.72
CA CYS A 100 14.91 -2.00 -8.18
C CYS A 100 14.46 -3.39 -8.62
N TYR A 101 13.52 -3.44 -9.57
CA TYR A 101 13.07 -4.69 -10.18
C TYR A 101 13.64 -4.84 -11.59
N ASP A 102 14.20 -6.00 -11.87
CA ASP A 102 14.55 -6.38 -13.24
C ASP A 102 13.27 -6.73 -14.01
N THR A 103 13.11 -6.14 -15.20
CA THR A 103 11.97 -6.42 -16.09
C THR A 103 12.47 -7.18 -17.32
N TYR A 104 11.83 -8.31 -17.62
CA TYR A 104 12.21 -9.19 -18.72
C TYR A 104 11.06 -9.28 -19.74
N ALA A 105 11.39 -9.36 -21.02
CA ALA A 105 10.43 -9.59 -22.10
C ALA A 105 10.74 -10.93 -22.78
N ILE A 106 9.70 -11.73 -23.02
CA ILE A 106 9.82 -12.99 -23.76
C ILE A 106 9.68 -12.65 -25.25
N GLN A 107 10.67 -13.05 -26.06
CA GLN A 107 10.58 -12.96 -27.52
C GLN A 107 10.00 -14.26 -28.08
N SER A 108 8.98 -14.14 -28.91
CA SER A 108 8.37 -15.23 -29.70
C SER A 108 9.04 -15.38 -31.05
#